data_AF-I3TEQ0-F1
#
_entry.id   AF-I3TEQ0-F1
#
_cell.length_a   1.000
_cell.length_b   1.000
_cell.length_c   1.000
_cell.angle_alpha   90.00
_cell.angle_beta   90.00
_cell.angle_gamma   90.00
#
_symmetry.space_group_name_H-M   'P 1'
#
loop_
_entity.id
_entity.type
_entity.pdbx_description
1 polymer ?
#
loop_
_entity_poly.entity_id
_entity_poly.type
_entity_poly.pdbx_seq_one_letter_code
_entity_poly.pdbx_strand_id
1 'polypeptide(L)' 'MELECPFCGFRGKPSDFYFVYESVLYVADSKTVPEERSRPVLVVCPVCGNGFFLESPYKALMEKMKSGK' A
#
# COMPACT_ATOMS: atom_id res chain seq x y z
N MET A 1 10.68 2.09 -16.74
CA MET A 1 10.37 1.20 -15.61
C MET A 1 8.94 0.73 -15.82
N GLU A 2 8.70 -0.58 -15.82
CA GLU A 2 7.39 -1.18 -16.05
C GLU A 2 6.89 -1.83 -14.76
N LEU A 3 5.58 -1.85 -14.59
CA LEU A 3 4.88 -2.57 -13.52
C LEU A 3 4.18 -3.78 -14.14
N GLU A 4 4.22 -4.89 -13.41
CA GLU A 4 3.51 -6.12 -13.77
C GLU A 4 2.42 -6.40 -12.74
N CYS A 5 1.20 -6.65 -13.22
CA CYS A 5 0.11 -7.11 -12.37
C CYS A 5 0.35 -8.58 -11.97
N PRO A 6 0.45 -8.90 -10.66
CA PRO A 6 0.72 -10.26 -10.20
C PRO A 6 -0.44 -11.23 -10.40
N PHE A 7 -1.64 -10.74 -10.76
CA PHE A 7 -2.84 -11.55 -10.91
C PHE A 7 -3.13 -11.95 -12.37
N CYS A 8 -2.87 -11.06 -13.33
CA CYS A 8 -3.18 -11.32 -14.76
C CYS A 8 -1.97 -11.17 -15.70
N GLY A 9 -0.80 -10.76 -15.19
CA GLY A 9 0.42 -10.61 -16.00
C GLY A 9 0.46 -9.36 -16.89
N PHE A 10 -0.53 -8.46 -16.80
CA PHE A 10 -0.50 -7.19 -17.54
C PHE A 10 0.76 -6.38 -17.19
N ARG A 11 1.50 -5.94 -18.22
CA ARG A 11 2.68 -5.09 -18.10
C ARG A 11 2.40 -3.72 -18.70
N GLY A 12 2.73 -2.67 -17.96
CA GLY A 12 2.52 -1.29 -18.40
C GLY A 12 3.40 -0.29 -17.66
N LYS A 13 3.33 0.96 -18.08
CA LYS A 13 3.96 2.07 -17.36
C LYS A 13 3.17 2.33 -16.07
N PRO A 14 3.79 2.91 -15.02
CA PRO A 14 3.07 3.29 -13.81
C PRO A 14 1.82 4.14 -14.08
N SER A 15 1.86 5.05 -15.06
CA SER A 15 0.73 5.89 -15.47
C SER A 15 -0.49 5.11 -15.97
N ASP A 16 -0.32 3.84 -16.34
CA ASP A 16 -1.39 2.99 -16.85
C ASP A 16 -2.19 2.35 -15.71
N PHE A 17 -1.70 2.44 -14.47
CA PHE A 17 -2.35 1.91 -13.26
C PHE A 17 -3.02 3.02 -12.45
N TYR A 18 -4.00 2.62 -11.63
CA TYR A 18 -4.56 3.52 -10.62
C TYR A 18 -3.83 3.35 -9.29
N PHE A 19 -3.57 4.47 -8.62
CA PHE A 19 -2.95 4.49 -7.29
C PHE A 19 -3.96 4.99 -6.28
N VAL A 20 -4.24 4.17 -5.27
CA VAL A 20 -5.15 4.50 -4.18
C VAL A 20 -4.34 4.77 -2.92
N TYR A 21 -4.50 5.98 -2.41
CA TYR A 21 -3.93 6.43 -1.15
C TYR A 21 -5.03 6.43 -0.10
N GLU A 22 -4.86 5.65 0.95
CA GLU A 22 -5.75 5.69 2.11
C GLU A 22 -5.29 6.81 3.04
N SER A 23 -6.23 7.65 3.47
CA SER A 23 -6.00 8.67 4.50
C SER A 23 -6.93 8.39 5.68
N VAL A 24 -6.37 8.31 6.88
CA VAL A 24 -7.12 8.04 8.12
C VAL A 24 -6.90 9.20 9.09
N LEU A 25 -7.99 9.61 9.75
CA LEU A 25 -7.95 10.58 10.84
C LEU A 25 -8.28 9.85 12.14
N TYR A 26 -7.32 9.81 13.07
CA TYR A 26 -7.59 9.35 14.42
C TYR A 26 -7.98 10.53 15.31
N VAL A 27 -9.04 10.33 16.11
CA VAL A 27 -9.51 11.31 17.08
C VAL A 27 -9.55 10.64 18.46
N ALA A 28 -8.86 11.24 19.43
CA ALA A 28 -8.89 10.85 20.83
C ALA A 28 -9.11 12.11 21.67
N ASP A 29 -10.03 12.06 22.63
CA ASP A 29 -10.37 13.20 23.51
C ASP A 29 -10.64 14.51 22.74
N SER A 30 -11.37 14.41 21.63
CA SER A 30 -11.68 15.53 20.72
C SER A 30 -10.45 16.20 20.07
N LYS A 31 -9.29 15.53 20.08
CA LYS A 31 -8.06 15.96 19.39
C LYS A 31 -7.69 14.99 18.29
N THR A 32 -7.27 15.52 17.14
CA THR A 32 -6.63 14.72 16.10
C THR A 32 -5.28 14.21 16.61
N VAL A 33 -5.07 12.90 16.53
CA VAL A 33 -3.80 12.26 16.89
C VAL A 33 -3.12 11.72 15.64
N PRO A 34 -1.78 11.77 15.57
CA PRO A 34 -1.04 11.28 14.41
C PRO A 34 -1.22 9.76 14.24
N GLU A 35 -1.33 9.31 13.00
CA GLU A 35 -1.23 7.89 12.66
C GLU A 35 0.24 7.51 12.51
N GLU A 36 0.73 6.62 13.38
CA GLU A 36 2.10 6.08 13.37
C GLU A 36 2.31 4.96 12.33
N ARG A 37 1.24 4.52 11.67
CA ARG A 37 1.27 3.40 10.73
C ARG A 37 1.57 3.89 9.31
N SER A 38 2.62 3.34 8.71
CA SER A 38 2.84 3.47 7.26
C SER A 38 1.77 2.70 6.48
N ARG A 39 1.12 3.39 5.54
CA ARG A 39 0.14 2.83 4.59
C ARG A 39 0.78 2.81 3.20
N PRO A 40 1.24 1.67 2.69
CA PRO A 40 1.75 1.63 1.33
C PRO A 40 0.63 1.89 0.33
N VAL A 41 1.00 2.46 -0.81
CA VAL A 41 0.07 2.75 -1.90
C VAL A 41 -0.48 1.46 -2.47
N LEU A 42 -1.80 1.40 -2.64
CA LEU A 42 -2.45 0.30 -3.33
C LEU A 42 -2.47 0.60 -4.83
N VAL A 43 -1.95 -0.31 -5.63
CA VAL A 43 -1.94 -0.23 -7.09
C VAL A 43 -3.09 -1.08 -7.62
N VAL A 44 -3.93 -0.53 -8.49
CA VAL A 44 -5.06 -1.24 -9.09
C VAL A 44 -4.79 -1.46 -10.57
N CYS A 45 -4.89 -2.72 -11.00
CA CYS A 45 -4.73 -3.09 -12.40
C CYS A 45 -5.94 -2.62 -13.24
N PRO A 46 -5.72 -1.91 -14.37
CA PRO A 46 -6.81 -1.46 -15.22
C PRO A 46 -7.49 -2.61 -15.99
N VAL A 47 -6.83 -3.77 -16.10
CA VAL A 47 -7.32 -4.93 -16.87
C VAL A 47 -8.18 -5.86 -16.02
N CYS A 48 -7.69 -6.28 -14.86
CA CYS A 48 -8.39 -7.25 -14.01
C CYS A 48 -9.07 -6.64 -12.78
N GLY A 49 -8.84 -5.35 -12.49
CA GLY A 49 -9.44 -4.65 -11.35
C GLY A 49 -8.87 -5.04 -9.98
N ASN A 50 -7.96 -6.01 -9.90
CA ASN A 50 -7.37 -6.42 -8.63
C ASN A 50 -6.36 -5.37 -8.12
N GLY A 51 -6.41 -5.10 -6.82
CA GLY A 51 -5.46 -4.27 -6.10
C GLY A 51 -4.28 -5.10 -5.56
N PHE A 52 -3.07 -4.56 -5.67
CA PHE A 52 -1.85 -5.15 -5.11
C PHE A 52 -0.92 -4.06 -4.54
N PHE A 53 0.00 -4.46 -3.66
CA PHE A 53 1.01 -3.57 -3.11
C PHE A 53 2.36 -3.84 -3.76
N LEU A 54 3.13 -2.77 -4.01
CA LEU A 54 4.51 -2.88 -4.54
C LEU A 54 5.50 -3.39 -3.49
N GLU A 55 5.20 -3.14 -2.22
CA GLU A 55 5.91 -3.69 -1.07
C GLU A 55 4.90 -4.28 -0.08
N SER A 56 5.30 -5.31 0.66
CA SER A 56 4.42 -5.87 1.69
C SER A 56 4.01 -4.80 2.71
N PRO A 57 2.70 -4.60 2.98
CA PRO A 57 2.23 -3.64 3.99
C PRO A 57 2.67 -4.01 5.41
N TYR A 58 3.11 -5.25 5.61
CA TYR A 58 3.59 -5.75 6.89
C TYR A 58 5.11 -5.74 7.01
N LYS A 59 5.86 -5.26 6.01
CA LYS A 59 7.32 -5.32 6.01
C LYS A 59 7.93 -4.71 7.28
N ALA A 60 7.52 -3.50 7.65
CA ALA A 60 7.98 -2.84 8.88
C ALA A 60 7.59 -3.60 10.16
N LEU A 61 6.41 -4.20 10.19
CA LEU A 61 5.97 -5.04 11.31
C LEU A 61 6.84 -6.31 11.41
N MET A 62 7.08 -6.98 10.29
CA MET A 62 7.92 -8.18 10.23
C MET A 62 9.37 -7.89 10.62
N GLU A 63 9.91 -6.72 10.24
CA GLU A 63 11.25 -6.27 10.65
C GLU A 63 11.32 -6.02 12.17
N LYS A 64 10.28 -5.41 12.76
CA LYS A 64 10.18 -5.25 14.22
C LYS A 64 10.13 -6.60 14.93
N MET A 65 9.30 -7.53 14.44
CA MET A 65 9.19 -8.88 15.03
C MET A 65 10.51 -9.66 14.95
N LYS A 66 11.29 -9.50 13.87
CA LYS A 66 12.60 -10.14 13.71
C LYS A 66 13.69 -9.52 14.58
N SER A 67 13.58 -8.24 14.93
CA SER A 67 14.59 -7.51 15.70
C SER A 67 14.44 -7.65 17.22
N GLY A 68 13.42 -8.38 17.70
CA GLY A 68 13.34 -8.85 19.09
C GLY A 68 13.41 -7.75 20.16
N LYS A 69 12.94 -6.54 19.84
CA LYS A 69 12.71 -5.45 20.79
C LYS A 69 11.23 -5.21 21.00
#